data_AF-A0A8C5KAZ6-F1
#
_entry.id   AF-A0A8C5KAZ6-F1
#
_cell.length_a   1.000
_cell.length_b   1.000
_cell.length_c   1.000
_cell.angle_alpha   90.00
_cell.angle_beta   90.00
_cell.angle_gamma   90.00
#
_symmetry.space_group_name_H-M   'P 1'
#
loop_
_entity.id
_entity.type
_entity.pdbx_description
1 polymer ?
#
loop_
_entity_poly.entity_id
_entity_poly.type
_entity_poly.pdbx_seq_one_letter_code
_entity_poly.pdbx_strand_id
1 'polypeptide(L)'
;MESPGSTARCPLREQRARWERKRACSARELLETERRYHEQLGLVATYFLGILKAKGTLRPAERQALFGPWESIYDASLQLLPYLEEGLWGQGLGGFCLHLDLYTQFAANAERSRTTLQEQLKKNKRFRRFVQLQESRPEFGGLQLQDLLPLPLQRLQQYEHLVTALAENTGPNNSDYQQLSRAARLISETAQKVHAIGQAQKNDQHLLRVQALLSGRQAKGLTSGRWFLRQGWLLVVPPTGEPRARMFFLFSDVLLMAKPRPPLHLLKSGTFVCRALYPMAQCQLCKVFGHSGGPCGGLLSLSFPNEKLLLMSTDQEELSHWYHSLTMAIRSQKR
;
A
#
# COMPACT_ATOMS: atom_id res chain seq x y z
N MET A 1 -0.73 15.21 70.26
CA MET A 1 -0.63 16.11 69.10
C MET A 1 0.11 15.36 68.02
N GLU A 2 -0.61 14.60 67.19
CA GLU A 2 -0.04 14.00 65.98
C GLU A 2 -0.47 14.86 64.80
N SER A 3 0.49 15.46 64.12
CA SER A 3 0.27 16.13 62.84
C SER A 3 0.26 15.08 61.74
N PRO A 4 -0.79 14.99 60.89
CA PRO A 4 -0.80 14.06 59.78
C PRO A 4 0.11 14.61 58.67
N GLY A 5 1.21 13.91 58.41
CA GLY A 5 2.10 14.19 57.29
C GLY A 5 1.36 14.05 55.96
N SER A 6 1.11 15.20 55.32
CA SER A 6 0.69 15.29 53.94
C SER A 6 1.73 14.58 53.05
N THR A 7 1.43 13.38 52.59
CA THR A 7 2.14 12.73 51.48
C THR A 7 1.85 13.51 50.19
N ALA A 8 2.59 14.61 49.99
CA ALA A 8 2.60 15.33 48.73
C ALA A 8 3.11 14.37 47.63
N ARG A 9 2.19 13.89 46.79
CA ARG A 9 2.50 13.04 45.63
C ARG A 9 3.44 13.81 44.70
N CYS A 10 4.68 13.34 44.57
CA CYS A 10 5.69 13.94 43.70
C CYS A 10 5.28 13.76 42.22
N PRO A 11 5.04 14.84 41.46
CA PRO A 11 4.56 14.76 40.06
C PRO A 11 5.45 13.91 39.14
N LEU A 12 6.77 13.94 39.36
CA LEU A 12 7.74 13.15 38.60
C LEU A 12 7.62 11.64 38.85
N ARG A 13 7.28 11.23 40.07
CA ARG A 13 7.05 9.80 40.40
C ARG A 13 5.75 9.30 39.76
N GLU A 14 4.71 10.12 39.77
CA GLU A 14 3.45 9.79 39.10
C GLU A 14 3.61 9.69 37.58
N GLN A 15 4.41 10.56 36.97
CA GLN A 15 4.71 10.52 35.54
C GLN A 15 5.50 9.26 35.16
N ARG A 16 6.53 8.87 35.93
CA ARG A 16 7.25 7.61 35.71
C ARG A 16 6.35 6.39 35.84
N ALA A 17 5.52 6.35 36.89
CA ALA A 17 4.57 5.26 37.08
C ALA A 17 3.51 5.17 35.96
N ARG A 18 3.19 6.28 35.29
CA ARG A 18 2.32 6.26 34.09
C ARG A 18 3.05 5.66 32.89
N TRP A 19 4.32 6.02 32.66
CA TRP A 19 5.12 5.48 31.55
C TRP A 19 5.40 4.00 31.72
N GLU A 20 5.73 3.55 32.93
CA GLU A 20 5.92 2.13 33.24
C GLU A 20 4.64 1.31 32.99
N ARG A 21 3.47 1.85 33.36
CA ARG A 21 2.18 1.23 33.03
C ARG A 21 1.95 1.13 31.53
N LYS A 22 2.22 2.20 30.77
CA LYS A 22 2.10 2.18 29.30
C LYS A 22 3.05 1.18 28.65
N ARG A 23 4.30 1.11 29.13
CA ARG A 23 5.31 0.13 28.70
C ARG A 23 4.80 -1.30 28.94
N ALA A 24 4.30 -1.58 30.15
CA ALA A 24 3.78 -2.90 30.51
C ALA A 24 2.56 -3.30 29.65
N CYS A 25 1.63 -2.37 29.39
CA CYS A 25 0.50 -2.64 28.48
C CYS A 25 0.98 -2.96 27.06
N SER A 26 1.88 -2.15 26.50
CA SER A 26 2.40 -2.35 25.14
C SER A 26 3.17 -3.67 25.02
N ALA A 27 3.96 -4.01 26.03
CA ALA A 27 4.69 -5.27 26.10
C ALA A 27 3.75 -6.49 26.18
N ARG A 28 2.74 -6.43 27.04
CA ARG A 28 1.73 -7.49 27.17
C ARG A 28 0.97 -7.69 25.86
N GLU A 29 0.50 -6.59 25.26
CA GLU A 29 -0.21 -6.62 23.98
C GLU A 29 0.66 -7.19 22.86
N LEU A 30 1.95 -6.81 22.80
CA LEU A 30 2.89 -7.36 21.82
C LEU A 30 3.00 -8.89 21.93
N LEU A 31 3.16 -9.42 23.14
CA LEU A 31 3.26 -10.87 23.38
C LEU A 31 1.94 -11.59 23.08
N GLU A 32 0.82 -11.11 23.59
CA GLU A 32 -0.50 -11.73 23.38
C GLU A 32 -0.85 -11.79 21.90
N THR A 33 -0.62 -10.70 21.18
CA THR A 33 -0.87 -10.63 19.74
C THR A 33 0.16 -11.42 18.92
N GLU A 34 1.40 -11.57 19.40
CA GLU A 34 2.41 -12.40 18.72
C GLU A 34 2.06 -13.88 18.78
N ARG A 35 1.60 -14.38 19.93
CA ARG A 35 1.14 -15.77 20.07
C ARG A 35 0.02 -16.06 19.07
N ARG A 36 -1.00 -15.20 19.04
CA ARG A 36 -2.12 -15.34 18.11
C ARG A 36 -1.66 -15.29 16.65
N TYR A 37 -0.77 -14.36 16.31
CA TYR A 37 -0.21 -14.27 14.97
C TYR A 37 0.54 -15.56 14.59
N HIS A 38 1.39 -16.06 15.48
CA HIS A 38 2.14 -17.30 15.28
C HIS A 38 1.22 -18.52 15.08
N GLU A 39 0.18 -18.65 15.91
CA GLU A 39 -0.84 -19.70 15.77
C GLU A 39 -1.51 -19.64 14.39
N GLN A 40 -1.92 -18.46 13.94
CA GLN A 40 -2.52 -18.26 12.62
C GLN A 40 -1.56 -18.57 11.47
N LEU A 41 -0.27 -18.23 11.60
CA LEU A 41 0.75 -18.63 10.65
C LEU A 41 0.91 -20.16 10.61
N GLY A 42 0.87 -20.80 11.78
CA GLY A 42 0.96 -22.23 11.97
C GLY A 42 -0.18 -23.01 11.31
N LEU A 43 -1.40 -22.44 11.28
CA LEU A 43 -2.54 -23.01 10.55
C LEU A 43 -2.22 -23.17 9.06
N VAL A 44 -1.66 -22.14 8.44
CA VAL A 44 -1.30 -22.17 7.01
C VAL A 44 -0.09 -23.07 6.77
N ALA A 45 0.93 -23.01 7.64
CA ALA A 45 2.12 -23.84 7.52
C ALA A 45 1.76 -25.34 7.60
N THR A 46 0.93 -25.72 8.56
CA THR A 46 0.58 -27.12 8.82
C THR A 46 -0.44 -27.66 7.82
N TYR A 47 -1.61 -27.01 7.72
CA TYR A 47 -2.75 -27.56 6.98
C TYR A 47 -2.72 -27.25 5.49
N PHE A 48 -2.00 -26.21 5.07
CA PHE A 48 -1.81 -25.92 3.65
C PHE A 48 -0.42 -26.36 3.17
N LEU A 49 0.65 -25.71 3.63
CA LEU A 49 1.99 -25.95 3.08
C LEU A 49 2.47 -27.38 3.28
N GLY A 50 2.36 -27.92 4.49
CA GLY A 50 2.75 -29.31 4.81
C GLY A 50 1.98 -30.34 3.97
N ILE A 51 0.65 -30.21 3.89
CA ILE A 51 -0.19 -31.15 3.15
C ILE A 51 -0.02 -31.00 1.63
N LEU A 52 0.12 -29.78 1.12
CA LEU A 52 0.37 -29.52 -0.30
C LEU A 52 1.73 -30.05 -0.75
N LYS A 53 2.75 -29.98 0.12
CA LYS A 53 4.06 -30.61 -0.08
C LYS A 53 3.93 -32.13 -0.18
N ALA A 54 3.23 -32.76 0.76
CA ALA A 54 3.09 -34.22 0.81
C ALA A 54 2.21 -34.78 -0.32
N LYS A 55 1.09 -34.13 -0.65
CA LYS A 55 0.12 -34.64 -1.64
C LYS A 55 0.42 -34.23 -3.09
N GLY A 56 1.28 -33.23 -3.30
CA GLY A 56 1.63 -32.76 -4.65
C GLY A 56 0.48 -32.10 -5.43
N THR A 57 -0.59 -31.66 -4.76
CA THR A 57 -1.78 -31.06 -5.39
C THR A 57 -1.48 -29.77 -6.18
N LEU A 58 -0.43 -29.06 -5.79
CA LEU A 58 0.07 -27.84 -6.45
C LEU A 58 1.53 -28.00 -6.83
N ARG A 59 1.89 -27.49 -8.01
CA ARG A 59 3.28 -27.48 -8.48
C ARG A 59 4.15 -26.61 -7.57
N PRO A 60 5.44 -26.91 -7.40
CA PRO A 60 6.34 -26.11 -6.56
C PRO A 60 6.34 -24.62 -6.93
N ALA A 61 6.33 -24.28 -8.23
CA ALA A 61 6.28 -22.89 -8.69
C ALA A 61 4.97 -22.16 -8.33
N GLU A 62 3.82 -22.84 -8.42
CA GLU A 62 2.52 -22.28 -8.05
C GLU A 62 2.42 -22.10 -6.53
N ARG A 63 2.99 -23.04 -5.76
CA ARG A 63 3.07 -22.97 -4.30
C ARG A 63 3.96 -21.80 -3.84
N GLN A 64 5.13 -21.64 -4.45
CA GLN A 64 6.02 -20.52 -4.17
C GLN A 64 5.35 -19.18 -4.53
N ALA A 65 4.65 -19.12 -5.67
CA ALA A 65 3.90 -17.93 -6.06
C ALA A 65 2.78 -17.59 -5.07
N LEU A 66 2.11 -18.60 -4.50
CA LEU A 66 0.98 -18.40 -3.59
C LEU A 66 1.41 -18.03 -2.16
N PHE A 67 2.43 -18.68 -1.59
CA PHE A 67 2.80 -18.48 -0.20
C PHE A 67 4.06 -17.62 0.00
N GLY A 68 4.91 -17.46 -1.03
CA GLY A 68 6.15 -16.68 -0.90
C GLY A 68 7.04 -17.19 0.25
N PRO A 69 7.66 -16.29 1.04
CA PRO A 69 8.53 -16.66 2.17
C PRO A 69 7.77 -17.02 3.47
N TRP A 70 6.55 -17.60 3.39
CA TRP A 70 5.70 -17.86 4.56
C TRP A 70 6.39 -18.68 5.65
N GLU A 71 7.08 -19.76 5.29
CA GLU A 71 7.75 -20.64 6.28
C GLU A 71 8.86 -19.89 7.01
N SER A 72 9.64 -19.08 6.30
CA SER A 72 10.68 -18.24 6.91
C SER A 72 10.10 -17.19 7.85
N ILE A 73 8.92 -16.63 7.53
CA ILE A 73 8.21 -15.70 8.43
C ILE A 73 7.68 -16.42 9.67
N TYR A 74 7.17 -17.63 9.50
CA TYR A 74 6.74 -18.50 10.60
C TYR A 74 7.90 -18.84 11.54
N ASP A 75 9.04 -19.23 11.00
CA ASP A 75 10.25 -19.54 11.76
C ASP A 75 10.79 -18.30 12.49
N ALA A 76 10.77 -17.12 11.86
CA ALA A 76 11.18 -15.87 12.50
C ALA A 76 10.28 -15.49 13.69
N SER A 77 8.98 -15.70 13.58
CA SER A 77 8.02 -15.52 14.68
C SER A 77 8.27 -16.54 15.81
N LEU A 78 8.54 -17.81 15.46
CA LEU A 78 8.89 -18.85 16.43
C LEU A 78 10.16 -18.51 17.21
N GLN A 79 11.18 -17.97 16.55
CA GLN A 79 12.42 -17.54 17.20
C GLN A 79 12.25 -16.32 18.10
N LEU A 80 11.30 -15.43 17.79
CA LEU A 80 11.02 -14.23 18.57
C LEU A 80 10.29 -14.56 19.88
N LEU A 81 9.33 -15.50 19.85
CA LEU A 81 8.44 -15.80 20.96
C LEU A 81 9.15 -16.04 22.31
N PRO A 82 10.17 -16.93 22.43
CA PRO A 82 10.83 -17.19 23.70
C PRO A 82 11.40 -15.94 24.38
N TYR A 83 11.98 -15.02 23.60
CA TYR A 83 12.50 -13.76 24.13
C TYR A 83 11.39 -12.85 24.67
N LEU A 84 10.22 -12.83 24.01
CA LEU A 84 9.08 -12.04 24.48
C LEU A 84 8.46 -12.65 25.74
N GLU A 85 8.46 -13.97 25.87
CA GLU A 85 8.00 -14.69 27.06
C GLU A 85 8.89 -14.43 28.28
N GLU A 86 10.21 -14.41 28.07
CA GLU A 86 11.20 -14.10 29.11
C GLU A 86 11.31 -12.61 29.43
N GLY A 87 10.63 -11.74 28.67
CA GLY A 87 10.69 -10.29 28.84
C GLY A 87 11.99 -9.65 28.34
N LEU A 88 12.76 -10.37 27.50
CA LEU A 88 13.98 -9.92 26.84
C LEU A 88 13.67 -9.14 25.55
N TRP A 89 12.86 -8.09 25.66
CA TRP A 89 12.28 -7.37 24.52
C TRP A 89 13.32 -6.82 23.56
N GLY A 90 14.36 -6.16 24.09
CA GLY A 90 15.42 -5.56 23.29
C GLY A 90 16.18 -6.61 22.47
N GLN A 91 16.57 -7.71 23.11
CA GLN A 91 17.33 -8.78 22.47
C GLN A 91 16.50 -9.52 21.42
N GLY A 92 15.25 -9.89 21.77
CA GLY A 92 14.34 -10.56 20.86
C GLY A 92 14.04 -9.74 19.61
N LEU A 93 13.64 -8.48 19.79
CA LEU A 93 13.35 -7.58 18.67
C LEU A 93 14.60 -7.22 17.87
N GLY A 94 15.77 -7.12 18.52
CA GLY A 94 17.05 -6.95 17.86
C GLY A 94 17.39 -8.09 16.90
N GLY A 95 17.19 -9.34 17.33
CA GLY A 95 17.36 -10.52 16.47
C GLY A 95 16.29 -10.62 15.38
N PHE A 96 15.03 -10.33 15.70
CA PHE A 96 13.93 -10.33 14.74
C PHE A 96 14.15 -9.32 13.59
N CYS A 97 14.78 -8.17 13.86
CA CYS A 97 15.06 -7.17 12.84
C CYS A 97 15.89 -7.70 11.64
N LEU A 98 16.65 -8.78 11.82
CA LEU A 98 17.39 -9.44 10.73
C LEU A 98 16.46 -10.10 9.69
N HIS A 99 15.21 -10.38 10.08
CA HIS A 99 14.20 -11.04 9.26
C HIS A 99 13.24 -10.06 8.57
N LEU A 100 13.39 -8.75 8.76
CA LEU A 100 12.48 -7.73 8.21
C LEU A 100 12.43 -7.72 6.67
N ASP A 101 13.50 -8.15 6.00
CA ASP A 101 13.52 -8.28 4.54
C ASP A 101 12.50 -9.32 4.03
N LEU A 102 12.16 -10.34 4.83
CA LEU A 102 11.14 -11.31 4.47
C LEU A 102 9.77 -10.64 4.24
N TYR A 103 9.44 -9.60 5.00
CA TYR A 103 8.19 -8.85 4.83
C TYR A 103 8.21 -8.01 3.55
N THR A 104 9.38 -7.47 3.19
CA THR A 104 9.58 -6.74 1.93
C THR A 104 9.40 -7.68 0.73
N GLN A 105 10.00 -8.87 0.80
CA GLN A 105 9.84 -9.92 -0.23
C GLN A 105 8.39 -10.42 -0.31
N PHE A 106 7.72 -10.57 0.84
CA PHE A 106 6.31 -10.96 0.90
C PHE A 106 5.42 -9.90 0.25
N ALA A 107 5.63 -8.62 0.54
CA ALA A 107 4.92 -7.51 -0.08
C ALA A 107 5.10 -7.49 -1.61
N ALA A 108 6.34 -7.71 -2.09
CA ALA A 108 6.63 -7.79 -3.52
C ALA A 108 5.89 -8.94 -4.22
N ASN A 109 5.59 -10.03 -3.50
CA ASN A 109 4.84 -11.18 -4.02
C ASN A 109 3.32 -11.11 -3.78
N ALA A 110 2.80 -10.14 -3.01
CA ALA A 110 1.42 -10.13 -2.54
C ALA A 110 0.38 -10.19 -3.68
N GLU A 111 0.57 -9.40 -4.74
CA GLU A 111 -0.33 -9.40 -5.89
C GLU A 111 -0.27 -10.70 -6.69
N ARG A 112 0.94 -11.27 -6.84
CA ARG A 112 1.14 -12.58 -7.48
C ARG A 112 0.48 -13.70 -6.67
N SER A 113 0.56 -13.64 -5.34
CA SER A 113 -0.11 -14.57 -4.43
C SER A 113 -1.63 -14.52 -4.62
N ARG A 114 -2.20 -13.32 -4.57
CA ARG A 114 -3.64 -13.08 -4.73
C ARG A 114 -4.16 -13.59 -6.08
N THR A 115 -3.48 -13.25 -7.17
CA THR A 115 -3.88 -13.68 -8.53
C THR A 115 -3.73 -15.19 -8.69
N THR A 116 -2.63 -15.78 -8.20
CA THR A 116 -2.42 -17.24 -8.24
C THR A 116 -3.50 -17.98 -7.46
N LEU A 117 -3.87 -17.51 -6.26
CA LEU A 117 -4.97 -18.10 -5.48
C LEU A 117 -6.29 -18.07 -6.26
N GLN A 118 -6.67 -16.92 -6.80
CA GLN A 118 -7.91 -16.77 -7.57
C GLN A 118 -7.93 -17.68 -8.82
N GLU A 119 -6.80 -17.75 -9.53
CA GLU A 119 -6.68 -18.62 -10.69
C GLU A 119 -6.75 -20.11 -10.34
N GLN A 120 -6.06 -20.55 -9.30
CA GLN A 120 -6.08 -21.94 -8.86
C GLN A 120 -7.45 -22.34 -8.33
N LEU A 121 -8.11 -21.47 -7.56
CA LEU A 121 -9.50 -21.70 -7.15
C LEU A 121 -10.43 -21.81 -8.36
N LYS A 122 -10.25 -20.98 -9.40
CA LYS A 122 -11.11 -21.01 -10.60
C LYS A 122 -10.85 -22.23 -11.49
N LYS A 123 -9.58 -22.55 -11.79
CA LYS A 123 -9.19 -23.54 -12.80
C LYS A 123 -8.98 -24.95 -12.22
N ASN A 124 -8.49 -25.07 -10.98
CA ASN A 124 -8.09 -26.34 -10.39
C ASN A 124 -9.13 -26.87 -9.39
N LYS A 125 -10.02 -27.76 -9.87
CA LYS A 125 -11.09 -28.37 -9.05
C LYS A 125 -10.55 -29.13 -7.83
N ARG A 126 -9.41 -29.82 -7.97
CA ARG A 126 -8.78 -30.57 -6.87
C ARG A 126 -8.29 -29.62 -5.78
N PHE A 127 -7.63 -28.53 -6.18
CA PHE A 127 -7.17 -27.51 -5.25
C PHE A 127 -8.35 -26.79 -4.57
N ARG A 128 -9.41 -26.42 -5.31
CA ARG A 128 -10.61 -25.82 -4.70
C ARG A 128 -11.22 -26.70 -3.61
N ARG A 129 -11.41 -28.00 -3.90
CA ARG A 129 -11.93 -28.96 -2.91
C ARG A 129 -10.99 -29.11 -1.73
N PHE A 130 -9.67 -29.10 -1.97
CA PHE A 130 -8.66 -29.14 -0.93
C PHE A 130 -8.75 -27.94 0.01
N VAL A 131 -8.84 -26.72 -0.53
CA VAL A 131 -8.99 -25.48 0.24
C VAL A 131 -10.24 -25.53 1.11
N GLN A 132 -11.40 -25.86 0.50
CA GLN A 132 -12.66 -26.00 1.24
C GLN A 132 -12.59 -27.02 2.39
N LEU A 133 -11.90 -28.15 2.17
CA LEU A 133 -11.70 -29.15 3.21
C LEU A 133 -10.78 -28.67 4.35
N GLN A 134 -9.77 -27.84 4.05
CA GLN A 134 -8.92 -27.28 5.10
C GLN A 134 -9.64 -26.18 5.87
N GLU A 135 -10.36 -25.30 5.18
CA GLU A 135 -11.13 -24.20 5.80
C GLU A 135 -12.32 -24.69 6.64
N SER A 136 -12.86 -25.88 6.35
CA SER A 136 -13.94 -26.49 7.16
C SER A 136 -13.47 -27.08 8.50
N ARG A 137 -12.17 -27.07 8.77
CA ARG A 137 -11.60 -27.62 10.01
C ARG A 137 -11.95 -26.73 11.21
N PRO A 138 -12.22 -27.31 12.40
CA PRO A 138 -12.52 -26.52 13.59
C PRO A 138 -11.37 -25.59 13.99
N GLU A 139 -10.12 -25.97 13.72
CA GLU A 139 -8.93 -25.17 14.01
C GLU A 139 -8.91 -23.82 13.26
N PHE A 140 -9.62 -23.72 12.13
CA PHE A 140 -9.72 -22.47 11.38
C PHE A 140 -10.78 -21.52 11.95
N GLY A 141 -11.74 -22.01 12.76
CA GLY A 141 -12.77 -21.15 13.35
C GLY A 141 -13.56 -20.32 12.35
N GLY A 142 -13.69 -20.79 11.10
CA GLY A 142 -14.35 -20.05 10.00
C GLY A 142 -13.44 -19.10 9.22
N LEU A 143 -12.15 -18.99 9.55
CA LEU A 143 -11.17 -18.22 8.78
C LEU A 143 -10.92 -18.87 7.42
N GLN A 144 -10.89 -18.06 6.37
CA GLN A 144 -10.54 -18.52 5.03
C GLN A 144 -9.07 -18.25 4.73
N LEU A 145 -8.49 -19.00 3.80
CA LEU A 145 -7.10 -18.81 3.38
C LEU A 145 -6.86 -17.38 2.88
N GLN A 146 -7.85 -16.80 2.18
CA GLN A 146 -7.80 -15.42 1.70
C GLN A 146 -7.70 -14.38 2.83
N ASP A 147 -8.19 -14.68 4.03
CA ASP A 147 -8.14 -13.79 5.21
C ASP A 147 -6.80 -13.92 5.94
N LEU A 148 -6.16 -15.09 5.83
CA LEU A 148 -4.87 -15.38 6.46
C LEU A 148 -3.69 -14.82 5.65
N LEU A 149 -3.75 -14.85 4.31
CA LEU A 149 -2.64 -14.41 3.46
C LEU A 149 -2.18 -12.96 3.71
N PRO A 150 -3.04 -11.97 4.04
CA PRO A 150 -2.61 -10.61 4.36
C PRO A 150 -1.94 -10.46 5.74
N LEU A 151 -2.04 -11.46 6.63
CA LEU A 151 -1.63 -11.33 8.03
C LEU A 151 -0.18 -10.86 8.22
N PRO A 152 0.84 -11.33 7.47
CA PRO A 152 2.20 -10.83 7.66
C PRO A 152 2.35 -9.33 7.45
N LEU A 153 1.67 -8.77 6.44
CA LEU A 153 1.73 -7.32 6.16
C LEU A 153 0.94 -6.53 7.22
N GLN A 154 -0.18 -7.06 7.70
CA GLN A 154 -0.94 -6.46 8.80
C GLN A 154 -0.13 -6.51 10.11
N ARG A 155 0.60 -7.60 10.36
CA ARG A 155 1.44 -7.73 11.54
C ARG A 155 2.59 -6.74 11.53
N LEU A 156 3.22 -6.50 10.37
CA LEU A 156 4.25 -5.47 10.27
C LEU A 156 3.74 -4.08 10.68
N GLN A 157 2.51 -3.73 10.31
CA GLN A 157 1.88 -2.48 10.76
C GLN A 157 1.70 -2.48 12.27
N GLN A 158 1.23 -3.58 12.88
CA GLN A 158 1.10 -3.67 14.33
C GLN A 158 2.45 -3.54 15.05
N TYR A 159 3.51 -4.17 14.52
CA TYR A 159 4.86 -4.03 15.05
C TYR A 159 5.33 -2.58 15.05
N GLU A 160 5.08 -1.83 13.97
CA GLU A 160 5.44 -0.42 13.91
C GLU A 160 4.82 0.38 15.06
N HIS A 161 3.53 0.17 15.35
CA HIS A 161 2.85 0.87 16.43
C HIS A 161 3.31 0.40 17.82
N LEU A 162 3.32 -0.91 18.06
CA LEU A 162 3.61 -1.50 19.37
C LEU A 162 5.08 -1.34 19.78
N VAL A 163 6.02 -1.53 18.85
CA VAL A 163 7.45 -1.42 19.15
C VAL A 163 7.86 0.05 19.31
N THR A 164 7.27 0.97 18.53
CA THR A 164 7.47 2.42 18.74
C THR A 164 6.94 2.83 20.11
N ALA A 165 5.71 2.44 20.47
CA ALA A 165 5.17 2.72 21.80
C ALA A 165 6.01 2.10 22.92
N LEU A 166 6.52 0.88 22.74
CA LEU A 166 7.38 0.22 23.72
C LEU A 166 8.71 0.98 23.90
N ALA A 167 9.32 1.44 22.81
CA ALA A 167 10.56 2.22 22.83
C ALA A 167 10.35 3.60 23.48
N GLU A 168 9.29 4.33 23.11
CA GLU A 168 8.96 5.66 23.66
C GLU A 168 8.68 5.64 25.17
N ASN A 169 8.08 4.55 25.67
CA ASN A 169 7.80 4.38 27.09
C ASN A 169 8.95 3.67 27.84
N THR A 170 10.09 3.42 27.19
CA THR A 170 11.30 2.87 27.84
C THR A 170 12.26 4.02 28.14
N GLY A 171 12.65 4.18 29.41
CA GLY A 171 13.58 5.24 29.82
C GLY A 171 15.02 4.97 29.35
N PRO A 172 15.85 6.03 29.16
CA PRO A 172 17.21 5.90 28.64
C PRO A 172 18.17 5.10 29.53
N ASN A 173 17.84 4.96 30.83
CA ASN A 173 18.64 4.18 31.78
C ASN A 173 18.30 2.68 31.76
N ASN A 174 17.32 2.26 30.95
CA ASN A 174 16.95 0.85 30.81
C ASN A 174 17.89 0.14 29.83
N SER A 175 18.30 -1.10 30.13
CA SER A 175 19.16 -1.91 29.27
C SER A 175 18.60 -2.11 27.86
N ASP A 176 17.29 -2.16 27.72
CA ASP A 176 16.62 -2.42 26.43
C ASP A 176 16.50 -1.17 25.56
N TYR A 177 16.71 0.04 26.12
CA TYR A 177 16.38 1.30 25.45
C TYR A 177 17.01 1.40 24.06
N GLN A 178 18.33 1.21 23.96
CA GLN A 178 19.05 1.34 22.69
C GLN A 178 18.59 0.31 21.65
N GLN A 179 18.34 -0.93 22.09
CA GLN A 179 17.91 -2.00 21.20
C GLN A 179 16.47 -1.78 20.71
N LEU A 180 15.57 -1.35 21.60
CA LEU A 180 14.19 -1.03 21.27
C LEU A 180 14.08 0.18 20.34
N SER A 181 14.81 1.27 20.61
CA SER A 181 14.82 2.43 19.71
C SER A 181 15.35 2.08 18.32
N ARG A 182 16.39 1.24 18.25
CA ARG A 182 16.91 0.75 16.97
C ARG A 182 15.88 -0.13 16.26
N ALA A 183 15.23 -1.05 16.96
CA ALA A 183 14.21 -1.93 16.40
C ALA A 183 13.01 -1.14 15.87
N ALA A 184 12.49 -0.17 16.64
CA ALA A 184 11.39 0.70 16.22
C ALA A 184 11.72 1.43 14.90
N ARG A 185 12.94 1.99 14.80
CA ARG A 185 13.39 2.66 13.57
C ARG A 185 13.42 1.71 12.37
N LEU A 186 14.04 0.53 12.52
CA LEU A 186 14.17 -0.44 11.42
C LEU A 186 12.82 -0.99 10.97
N ILE A 187 11.90 -1.23 11.91
CA ILE A 187 10.53 -1.67 11.62
C ILE A 187 9.77 -0.59 10.85
N SER A 188 9.84 0.68 11.29
CA SER A 188 9.18 1.79 10.58
C SER A 188 9.75 2.00 9.17
N GLU A 189 11.08 1.96 9.01
CA GLU A 189 11.72 2.01 7.68
C GLU A 189 11.23 0.86 6.77
N THR A 190 11.06 -0.34 7.32
CA THR A 190 10.54 -1.50 6.58
C THR A 190 9.07 -1.34 6.25
N ALA A 191 8.24 -0.85 7.17
CA ALA A 191 6.83 -0.58 6.95
C ALA A 191 6.64 0.46 5.82
N GLN A 192 7.47 1.50 5.79
CA GLN A 192 7.50 2.48 4.70
C GLN A 192 7.89 1.87 3.36
N LYS A 193 8.91 1.00 3.32
CA LYS A 193 9.30 0.26 2.10
C LYS A 193 8.17 -0.63 1.59
N VAL A 194 7.53 -1.39 2.49
CA VAL A 194 6.38 -2.24 2.17
C VAL A 194 5.20 -1.42 1.63
N HIS A 195 4.91 -0.28 2.25
CA HIS A 195 3.89 0.64 1.75
C HIS A 195 4.24 1.16 0.34
N ALA A 196 5.48 1.57 0.10
CA ALA A 196 5.94 2.03 -1.21
C ALA A 196 5.82 0.94 -2.29
N ILE A 197 6.17 -0.31 -1.98
CA ILE A 197 5.98 -1.46 -2.87
C ILE A 197 4.50 -1.63 -3.24
N GLY A 198 3.61 -1.60 -2.23
CA GLY A 198 2.17 -1.72 -2.47
C GLY A 198 1.61 -0.59 -3.34
N GLN A 199 2.09 0.65 -3.15
CA GLN A 199 1.70 1.78 -4.00
C GLN A 199 2.23 1.62 -5.43
N ALA A 200 3.47 1.18 -5.61
CA ALA A 200 4.06 0.93 -6.92
C ALA A 200 3.29 -0.15 -7.70
N GLN A 201 2.95 -1.27 -7.05
CA GLN A 201 2.14 -2.32 -7.67
C GLN A 201 0.74 -1.83 -8.10
N LYS A 202 0.07 -1.02 -7.26
CA LYS A 202 -1.21 -0.40 -7.63
C LYS A 202 -1.03 0.51 -8.84
N ASN A 203 0.01 1.34 -8.84
CA ASN A 203 0.34 2.19 -9.98
C ASN A 203 0.57 1.35 -11.25
N ASP A 204 1.33 0.27 -11.20
CA ASP A 204 1.56 -0.62 -12.34
C ASP A 204 0.26 -1.19 -12.91
N GLN A 205 -0.69 -1.59 -12.06
CA GLN A 205 -2.02 -2.02 -12.49
C GLN A 205 -2.78 -0.90 -13.21
N HIS A 206 -2.73 0.33 -12.70
CA HIS A 206 -3.32 1.50 -13.36
C HIS A 206 -2.66 1.76 -14.72
N LEU A 207 -1.33 1.70 -14.81
CA LEU A 207 -0.58 1.88 -16.05
C LEU A 207 -0.94 0.81 -17.09
N LEU A 208 -1.07 -0.46 -16.68
CA LEU A 208 -1.50 -1.55 -17.56
C LEU A 208 -2.91 -1.31 -18.10
N ARG A 209 -3.84 -0.85 -17.24
CA ARG A 209 -5.20 -0.49 -17.65
C ARG A 209 -5.20 0.67 -18.65
N VAL A 210 -4.46 1.74 -18.38
CA VAL A 210 -4.34 2.88 -19.29
C VAL A 210 -3.70 2.45 -20.61
N GLN A 211 -2.65 1.63 -20.56
CA GLN A 211 -1.99 1.10 -21.76
C GLN A 211 -2.94 0.28 -22.63
N ALA A 212 -3.85 -0.49 -22.03
CA ALA A 212 -4.87 -1.24 -22.76
C ALA A 212 -5.95 -0.34 -23.39
N LEU A 213 -6.22 0.83 -22.80
CA LEU A 213 -7.13 1.84 -23.37
C LEU A 213 -6.49 2.61 -24.53
N LEU A 214 -5.16 2.72 -24.56
CA LEU A 214 -4.41 3.41 -25.61
C LEU A 214 -4.15 2.49 -26.81
N SER A 215 -4.44 2.98 -28.01
CA SER A 215 -4.34 2.23 -29.26
C SER A 215 -3.42 2.90 -30.29
N GLY A 216 -2.81 2.08 -31.15
CA GLY A 216 -1.92 2.53 -32.22
C GLY A 216 -0.45 2.25 -31.95
N ARG A 217 0.40 2.38 -32.97
CA ARG A 217 1.85 2.10 -32.84
C ARG A 217 2.52 3.06 -31.85
N GLN A 218 2.05 4.30 -31.79
CA GLN A 218 2.51 5.33 -30.86
C GLN A 218 2.11 5.09 -29.41
N ALA A 219 1.24 4.11 -29.12
CA ALA A 219 0.81 3.81 -27.76
C ALA A 219 1.86 3.00 -26.98
N LYS A 220 2.80 2.33 -27.65
CA LYS A 220 3.80 1.49 -26.98
C LYS A 220 4.74 2.35 -26.12
N GLY A 221 4.90 1.98 -24.86
CA GLY A 221 5.82 2.65 -23.93
C GLY A 221 5.29 3.95 -23.34
N LEU A 222 4.05 4.37 -23.66
CA LEU A 222 3.46 5.60 -23.13
C LEU A 222 3.12 5.54 -21.64
N THR A 223 3.20 4.39 -21.01
CA THR A 223 2.95 4.26 -19.56
C THR A 223 4.17 3.75 -18.80
N SER A 224 5.24 3.37 -19.48
CA SER A 224 6.40 2.72 -18.86
C SER A 224 7.13 3.65 -17.90
N GLY A 225 7.31 3.22 -16.64
CA GLY A 225 8.06 3.97 -15.63
C GLY A 225 7.38 5.26 -15.14
N ARG A 226 6.09 5.48 -15.45
CA ARG A 226 5.35 6.68 -15.08
C ARG A 226 4.53 6.49 -13.81
N TRP A 227 4.20 7.57 -13.11
CA TRP A 227 3.26 7.51 -11.99
C TRP A 227 1.91 8.08 -12.41
N PHE A 228 0.86 7.27 -12.42
CA PHE A 228 -0.49 7.70 -12.78
C PHE A 228 -1.10 8.55 -11.67
N LEU A 229 -1.69 9.70 -12.04
CA LEU A 229 -2.32 10.63 -11.10
C LEU A 229 -3.83 10.74 -11.30
N ARG A 230 -4.28 10.92 -12.55
CA ARG A 230 -5.69 11.16 -12.85
C ARG A 230 -6.02 10.84 -14.30
N GLN A 231 -7.27 10.46 -14.56
CA GLN A 231 -7.84 10.45 -15.90
C GLN A 231 -9.23 11.08 -15.88
N GLY A 232 -9.70 11.55 -17.04
CA GLY A 232 -11.03 12.10 -17.17
C GLY A 232 -11.22 12.90 -18.45
N TRP A 233 -12.46 13.30 -18.69
CA TRP A 233 -12.84 14.10 -19.85
C TRP A 233 -12.72 15.58 -19.53
N LEU A 234 -12.10 16.33 -20.43
CA LEU A 234 -12.12 17.78 -20.38
C LEU A 234 -12.45 18.32 -21.76
N LEU A 235 -13.06 19.50 -21.80
CA LEU A 235 -13.34 20.23 -23.02
C LEU A 235 -12.12 21.09 -23.37
N VAL A 236 -11.51 20.81 -24.52
CA VAL A 236 -10.45 21.66 -25.07
C VAL A 236 -11.11 22.81 -25.81
N VAL A 237 -10.86 24.04 -25.37
CA VAL A 237 -11.40 25.26 -25.99
C VAL A 237 -10.40 25.74 -27.05
N PRO A 238 -10.74 25.65 -28.35
CA PRO A 238 -9.88 26.17 -29.41
C PRO A 238 -9.90 27.71 -29.44
N PRO A 239 -8.93 28.37 -30.09
CA PRO A 239 -8.95 29.82 -30.30
C PRO A 239 -10.20 30.28 -31.09
N THR A 240 -10.67 29.44 -32.01
CA THR A 240 -11.87 29.66 -32.81
C THR A 240 -12.69 28.37 -32.90
N GLY A 241 -14.01 28.49 -32.77
CA GLY A 241 -14.96 27.37 -32.86
C GLY A 241 -15.36 26.77 -31.51
N GLU A 242 -16.04 25.63 -31.56
CA GLU A 242 -16.67 25.01 -30.40
C GLU A 242 -15.70 24.19 -29.53
N PRO A 243 -15.89 24.16 -28.19
CA PRO A 243 -15.15 23.28 -27.29
C PRO A 243 -15.29 21.80 -27.65
N ARG A 244 -14.19 21.05 -27.57
CA ARG A 244 -14.16 19.63 -27.96
C ARG A 244 -13.75 18.74 -26.81
N ALA A 245 -14.59 17.75 -26.49
CA ALA A 245 -14.26 16.75 -25.47
C ALA A 245 -13.04 15.90 -25.87
N ARG A 246 -12.08 15.77 -24.95
CA ARG A 246 -10.91 14.91 -25.05
C ARG A 246 -10.70 14.16 -23.76
N MET A 247 -10.15 12.95 -23.88
CA MET A 247 -9.73 12.16 -22.73
C MET A 247 -8.31 12.57 -22.37
N PHE A 248 -8.09 12.83 -21.09
CA PHE A 248 -6.77 13.14 -20.55
C PHE A 248 -6.32 12.03 -19.60
N PHE A 249 -5.04 11.68 -19.68
CA PHE A 249 -4.36 10.84 -18.70
C PHE A 249 -3.18 11.64 -18.16
N LEU A 250 -3.25 12.01 -16.89
CA LEU A 250 -2.20 12.75 -16.21
C LEU A 250 -1.31 11.77 -15.44
N PHE A 251 -0.02 11.85 -15.74
CA PHE A 251 1.07 11.21 -15.02
C PHE A 251 1.89 12.26 -14.27
N SER A 252 2.82 11.81 -13.42
CA SER A 252 3.73 12.70 -12.67
C SER A 252 4.58 13.58 -13.59
N ASP A 253 5.02 13.04 -14.73
CA ASP A 253 5.94 13.66 -15.69
C ASP A 253 5.25 14.26 -16.92
N VAL A 254 4.07 13.74 -17.30
CA VAL A 254 3.42 14.10 -18.57
C VAL A 254 1.90 14.14 -18.47
N LEU A 255 1.27 15.06 -19.20
CA LEU A 255 -0.16 15.04 -19.50
C LEU A 255 -0.37 14.50 -20.92
N LEU A 256 -1.08 13.38 -21.04
CA LEU A 256 -1.43 12.75 -22.32
C LEU A 256 -2.83 13.18 -22.73
N MET A 257 -2.97 13.75 -23.92
CA MET A 257 -4.26 14.04 -24.55
C MET A 257 -4.60 12.98 -25.59
N ALA A 258 -5.79 12.40 -25.51
CA ALA A 258 -6.25 11.36 -26.40
C ALA A 258 -7.63 11.66 -26.99
N LYS A 259 -7.87 11.14 -28.20
CA LYS A 259 -9.17 11.20 -28.90
C LYS A 259 -9.78 9.80 -28.95
N PRO A 260 -11.11 9.66 -28.74
CA PRO A 260 -11.79 8.38 -28.92
C PRO A 260 -11.66 7.90 -30.37
N ARG A 261 -11.50 6.58 -30.56
CA ARG A 261 -11.63 6.01 -31.90
C ARG A 261 -13.09 6.06 -32.39
N PRO A 262 -13.30 6.30 -33.69
CA PRO A 262 -14.62 6.11 -34.30
C PRO A 262 -15.12 4.67 -34.10
N PRO A 263 -16.44 4.47 -33.90
CA PRO A 263 -17.03 3.15 -33.62
C PRO A 263 -16.92 2.13 -34.77
N LEU A 264 -16.50 2.56 -35.97
CA LEU A 264 -16.36 1.70 -37.16
C LEU A 264 -15.28 0.60 -37.03
N HIS A 265 -14.49 0.61 -35.95
CA HIS A 265 -13.57 -0.48 -35.61
C HIS A 265 -14.17 -1.38 -34.53
N LEU A 266 -15.04 -2.32 -34.93
CA LEU A 266 -15.80 -3.24 -34.06
C LEU A 266 -14.96 -3.97 -33.00
N LEU A 267 -13.70 -4.32 -33.31
CA LEU A 267 -12.79 -5.02 -32.39
C LEU A 267 -12.03 -4.10 -31.42
N LYS A 268 -12.17 -2.77 -31.52
CA LYS A 268 -11.44 -1.77 -30.71
C LYS A 268 -12.33 -0.62 -30.23
N SER A 269 -13.64 -0.86 -30.13
CA SER A 269 -14.59 0.09 -29.56
C SER A 269 -14.18 0.46 -28.12
N GLY A 270 -14.25 1.75 -27.77
CA GLY A 270 -13.86 2.24 -26.44
C GLY A 270 -12.36 2.52 -26.23
N THR A 271 -11.52 2.39 -27.27
CA THR A 271 -10.09 2.74 -27.19
C THR A 271 -9.81 4.18 -27.64
N PHE A 272 -8.68 4.72 -27.19
CA PHE A 272 -8.23 6.07 -27.49
C PHE A 272 -6.98 6.07 -28.38
N VAL A 273 -6.82 7.09 -29.21
CA VAL A 273 -5.59 7.36 -29.94
C VAL A 273 -4.90 8.55 -29.29
N CYS A 274 -3.64 8.36 -28.89
CA CYS A 274 -2.80 9.43 -28.35
C CYS A 274 -2.64 10.53 -29.41
N ARG A 275 -2.98 11.77 -29.05
CA ARG A 275 -2.88 12.94 -29.93
C ARG A 275 -1.66 13.80 -29.61
N ALA A 276 -1.37 13.97 -28.33
CA ALA A 276 -0.25 14.78 -27.86
C ALA A 276 0.19 14.34 -26.45
N LEU A 277 1.44 14.63 -26.14
CA LEU A 277 2.07 14.46 -24.83
C LEU A 277 2.65 15.80 -24.42
N TYR A 278 2.31 16.24 -23.22
CA TYR A 278 2.70 17.53 -22.70
C TYR A 278 3.58 17.35 -21.46
N PRO A 279 4.90 17.62 -21.54
CA PRO A 279 5.81 17.46 -20.41
C PRO A 279 5.46 18.43 -19.26
N MET A 280 5.19 17.89 -18.07
CA MET A 280 4.76 18.69 -16.92
C MET A 280 5.88 19.60 -16.39
N ALA A 281 7.15 19.26 -16.63
CA ALA A 281 8.30 20.09 -16.28
C ALA A 281 8.28 21.46 -16.98
N GLN A 282 7.63 21.55 -18.15
CA GLN A 282 7.55 22.78 -18.96
C GLN A 282 6.18 23.47 -18.83
N CYS A 283 5.28 22.94 -17.99
CA CYS A 283 3.92 23.43 -17.87
C CYS A 283 3.85 24.62 -16.91
N GLN A 284 3.24 25.71 -17.36
CA GLN A 284 2.75 26.79 -16.50
C GLN A 284 1.23 26.68 -16.40
N LEU A 285 0.72 26.46 -15.19
CA LEU A 285 -0.71 26.31 -14.92
C LEU A 285 -1.27 27.61 -14.34
N CYS A 286 -2.33 28.14 -14.97
CA CYS A 286 -3.08 29.28 -14.50
C CYS A 286 -4.58 28.96 -14.45
N LYS A 287 -5.25 29.32 -13.35
CA LYS A 287 -6.71 29.27 -13.25
C LYS A 287 -7.27 30.58 -13.83
N VAL A 288 -8.06 30.50 -14.90
CA VAL A 288 -8.53 31.69 -15.62
C VAL A 288 -9.84 32.20 -15.00
N PHE A 289 -10.85 31.33 -14.86
CA PHE A 289 -12.12 31.62 -14.18
C PHE A 289 -12.64 30.40 -13.39
N GLY A 290 -13.51 30.63 -12.41
CA GLY A 290 -14.03 29.60 -11.48
C GLY A 290 -13.88 29.96 -10.00
N HIS A 291 -14.01 31.25 -9.63
CA HIS A 291 -14.00 31.75 -8.25
C HIS A 291 -15.36 32.27 -7.77
N SER A 292 -16.34 32.37 -8.64
CA SER A 292 -17.70 32.76 -8.31
C SER A 292 -18.57 31.51 -8.34
N GLY A 293 -19.22 31.17 -7.23
CA GLY A 293 -20.09 30.00 -7.06
C GLY A 293 -21.36 30.01 -7.92
N GLY A 294 -21.23 30.31 -9.20
CA GLY A 294 -22.27 30.16 -10.20
C GLY A 294 -22.28 28.75 -10.82
N PRO A 295 -23.38 28.37 -11.49
CA PRO A 295 -23.64 27.00 -11.97
C PRO A 295 -22.77 26.54 -13.17
N CYS A 296 -21.70 27.25 -13.50
CA CYS A 296 -21.05 27.17 -14.82
C CYS A 296 -19.57 26.77 -14.74
N GLY A 297 -19.21 25.66 -14.06
CA GLY A 297 -17.88 25.06 -14.09
C GLY A 297 -16.68 26.04 -14.02
N GLY A 298 -15.61 25.77 -14.77
CA GLY A 298 -14.50 26.73 -14.90
C GLY A 298 -13.43 26.35 -15.93
N LEU A 299 -12.39 27.20 -16.02
CA LEU A 299 -11.39 27.18 -17.09
C LEU A 299 -9.96 27.21 -16.54
N LEU A 300 -9.13 26.28 -17.01
CA LEU A 300 -7.70 26.20 -16.75
C LEU A 300 -6.91 26.49 -18.02
N SER A 301 -5.84 27.26 -17.88
CA SER A 301 -4.86 27.53 -18.93
C SER A 301 -3.56 26.81 -18.60
N LEU A 302 -3.13 25.90 -19.47
CA LEU A 302 -1.83 25.25 -19.42
C LEU A 302 -0.98 25.79 -20.56
N SER A 303 0.08 26.51 -20.23
CA SER A 303 1.03 27.04 -21.21
C SER A 303 2.27 26.15 -21.24
N PHE A 304 2.66 25.73 -22.44
CA PHE A 304 3.88 25.03 -22.79
C PHE A 304 4.70 25.90 -23.76
N PRO A 305 5.99 25.61 -24.01
CA PRO A 305 6.84 26.47 -24.84
C PRO A 305 6.28 26.78 -26.23
N ASN A 306 5.62 25.81 -26.85
CA ASN A 306 5.12 25.90 -28.23
C ASN A 306 3.59 25.81 -28.35
N GLU A 307 2.86 25.65 -27.25
CA GLU A 307 1.42 25.41 -27.28
C GLU A 307 0.75 25.90 -25.99
N LYS A 308 -0.47 26.43 -26.12
CA LYS A 308 -1.31 26.82 -24.99
C LYS A 308 -2.62 26.04 -25.07
N LEU A 309 -2.92 25.30 -24.00
CA LEU A 309 -4.17 24.54 -23.85
C LEU A 309 -5.12 25.29 -22.92
N LEU A 310 -6.33 25.51 -23.40
CA LEU A 310 -7.45 25.98 -22.58
C LEU A 310 -8.37 24.78 -22.31
N LEU A 311 -8.44 24.36 -21.05
CA LEU A 311 -9.19 23.19 -20.59
C LEU A 311 -10.36 23.64 -19.72
N MET A 312 -11.55 23.20 -20.08
CA MET A 312 -12.80 23.52 -19.40
C MET A 312 -13.46 22.26 -18.84
N SER A 313 -14.04 22.36 -17.66
CA SER A 313 -15.04 21.41 -17.15
C SER A 313 -16.29 22.19 -16.74
N THR A 314 -17.46 21.58 -16.94
CA THR A 314 -18.75 22.11 -16.46
C THR A 314 -18.97 21.82 -14.97
N ASP A 315 -18.18 20.91 -14.39
CA ASP A 315 -18.20 20.56 -12.98
C ASP A 315 -17.04 21.25 -12.24
N GLN A 316 -17.39 22.09 -11.26
CA GLN A 316 -16.43 22.87 -10.48
C GLN A 316 -15.59 22.00 -9.52
N GLU A 317 -16.17 20.93 -8.97
CA GLU A 317 -15.43 19.99 -8.12
C GLU A 317 -14.44 19.20 -8.96
N GLU A 318 -14.86 18.72 -10.12
CA GLU A 318 -13.97 18.02 -11.04
C GLU A 318 -12.81 18.91 -11.50
N LEU A 319 -13.09 20.17 -11.85
CA LEU A 319 -12.08 21.15 -12.23
C LEU A 319 -11.09 21.42 -11.08
N SER A 320 -11.59 21.52 -9.85
CA SER A 320 -10.76 21.76 -8.65
C SER A 320 -9.83 20.58 -8.40
N HIS A 321 -10.33 19.35 -8.56
CA HIS A 321 -9.51 18.16 -8.48
C HIS A 321 -8.45 18.09 -9.59
N TRP A 322 -8.80 18.44 -10.83
CA TRP A 322 -7.84 18.53 -11.94
C TRP A 322 -6.76 19.57 -11.67
N TYR A 323 -7.13 20.76 -11.20
CA TYR A 323 -6.18 21.82 -10.85
C TYR A 323 -5.20 21.34 -9.77
N HIS A 324 -5.70 20.68 -8.73
CA HIS A 324 -4.86 20.11 -7.68
C HIS A 324 -3.89 19.05 -8.22
N SER A 325 -4.38 18.07 -9.00
CA SER A 325 -3.54 17.02 -9.58
C SER A 325 -2.47 17.58 -10.53
N LEU A 326 -2.82 18.56 -11.39
CA LEU A 326 -1.88 19.23 -12.28
C LEU A 326 -0.82 20.01 -11.50
N THR A 327 -1.22 20.73 -10.45
CA THR A 327 -0.29 21.45 -9.57
C THR A 327 0.69 20.50 -8.89
N MET A 328 0.20 19.36 -8.40
CA MET A 328 1.05 18.32 -7.79
C MET A 328 2.06 17.74 -8.78
N ALA A 329 1.62 17.44 -10.02
CA ALA A 329 2.50 16.95 -11.08
C ALA A 329 3.61 17.96 -11.38
N ILE A 330 3.28 19.24 -11.60
CA ILE A 330 4.26 20.31 -11.90
C ILE A 330 5.26 20.48 -10.75
N ARG A 331 4.80 20.45 -9.50
CA ARG A 331 5.67 20.58 -8.32
C ARG A 331 6.63 19.40 -8.18
N SER A 332 6.19 18.19 -8.53
CA SER A 332 7.03 16.99 -8.46
C SER A 332 8.23 17.03 -9.42
N GLN A 333 8.13 17.81 -10.51
CA GLN A 333 9.20 17.96 -11.51
C GLN A 333 10.30 18.97 -11.10
N LYS A 334 10.10 19.72 -10.01
CA LYS A 334 11.04 20.75 -9.53
C LYS A 334 11.88 20.29 -8.34
N ARG A 335 11.72 19.03 -7.92
CA ARG A 335 12.49 18.39 -6.85
C ARG A 335 13.58 17.51 -7.45
#